data_AF-A0A975B4Z8-F1
#
_entry.id   AF-A0A975B4Z8-F1
#
_cell.length_a   1.000
_cell.length_b   1.000
_cell.length_c   1.000
_cell.angle_alpha   90.00
_cell.angle_beta   90.00
_cell.angle_gamma   90.00
#
_symmetry.space_group_name_H-M   'P 1'
#
loop_
_entity.id
_entity.type
_entity.pdbx_description
1 polymer ?
#
loop_
_entity_poly.entity_id
_entity_poly.type
_entity_poly.pdbx_seq_one_letter_code
_entity_poly.pdbx_strand_id
1 'polypeptide(L)'
;MDKRDQHTINTKKYLESLYFADERPWVVAFSGGKDSTLLLQLVYEMLSDLKDKAHKNIFVVSTDTCIEPPNISQYLHKTLSIVEEQAKTDLLPLKVIIVQPKPEESFWGNLIGKGYPSPTRWFRWCTSHIKIRPSRRIILEIIHEFGSVILLLGTRKSESRERKKRMDKRDYSTRGLNSHECNQNRTYIII
;
A
#
# COMPACT_ATOMS: atom_id res chain seq x y z
N MET A 1 20.92 -13.89 18.92
CA MET A 1 19.99 -13.03 18.14
C MET A 1 18.69 -13.81 17.98
N ASP A 2 17.54 -13.22 18.34
CA ASP A 2 16.24 -13.90 18.22
C ASP A 2 15.94 -14.16 16.73
N LYS A 3 15.31 -15.29 16.40
CA LYS A 3 14.96 -15.66 15.01
C LYS A 3 14.05 -14.61 14.35
N ARG A 4 13.27 -13.88 15.15
CA ARG A 4 12.38 -12.80 14.70
C ARG A 4 13.15 -11.60 14.16
N ASP A 5 14.21 -11.18 14.85
CA ASP A 5 15.05 -10.06 14.44
C ASP A 5 15.74 -10.37 13.09
N GLN A 6 16.13 -11.63 12.88
CA GLN A 6 16.76 -12.05 11.64
C GLN A 6 15.82 -11.92 10.43
N HIS A 7 14.53 -12.18 10.57
CA HIS A 7 13.57 -12.02 9.46
C HIS A 7 13.38 -10.57 9.08
N THR A 8 13.28 -9.68 10.07
CA THR A 8 13.16 -8.23 9.86
C THR A 8 14.38 -7.70 9.12
N ILE A 9 15.59 -8.07 9.57
CA ILE A 9 16.85 -7.67 8.94
C ILE A 9 16.93 -8.18 7.49
N ASN A 10 16.61 -9.44 7.25
CA ASN A 10 16.66 -10.02 5.90
C ASN A 10 15.66 -9.33 4.97
N THR A 11 14.47 -9.01 5.47
CA THR A 11 13.43 -8.29 4.70
C THR A 11 13.88 -6.88 4.36
N LYS A 12 14.47 -6.16 5.32
CA LYS A 12 15.01 -4.81 5.11
C LYS A 12 16.12 -4.81 4.05
N LYS A 13 17.06 -5.76 4.12
CA LYS A 13 18.12 -5.94 3.11
C LYS A 13 17.56 -6.26 1.72
N TYR A 14 16.51 -7.08 1.65
CA TYR A 14 15.84 -7.39 0.39
C TYR A 14 15.19 -6.13 -0.21
N LEU A 15 14.48 -5.35 0.61
CA LEU A 15 13.92 -4.06 0.18
C LEU A 15 15.02 -3.11 -0.30
N GLU A 16 16.13 -2.99 0.43
CA GLU A 16 17.26 -2.15 0.03
C GLU A 16 17.85 -2.58 -1.33
N SER A 17 18.01 -3.88 -1.57
CA SER A 17 18.49 -4.39 -2.86
C SER A 17 17.54 -4.04 -4.01
N LEU A 18 16.23 -4.05 -3.78
CA LEU A 18 15.22 -3.65 -4.76
C LEU A 18 15.16 -2.13 -4.92
N TYR A 19 15.45 -1.38 -3.85
CA TYR A 19 15.48 0.08 -3.88
C TYR A 19 16.54 0.56 -4.87
N PHE A 20 17.72 -0.05 -4.90
CA PHE A 20 18.80 0.32 -5.84
C PHE A 20 18.71 -0.35 -7.22
N ALA A 21 17.79 -1.28 -7.44
CA ALA A 21 17.71 -2.04 -8.70
C ALA A 21 17.11 -1.25 -9.88
N ASP A 22 16.37 -0.17 -9.61
CA ASP A 22 15.80 0.76 -10.58
C ASP A 22 15.31 2.04 -9.90
N GLU A 23 14.89 3.04 -10.66
CA GLU A 23 14.46 4.36 -10.16
C GLU A 23 12.94 4.54 -10.04
N ARG A 24 12.15 3.48 -10.26
CA ARG A 24 10.68 3.62 -10.27
C ARG A 24 10.19 3.97 -8.86
N PRO A 25 9.27 4.93 -8.72
CA PRO A 25 8.71 5.29 -7.42
C PRO A 25 8.01 4.10 -6.79
N TRP A 26 8.06 4.06 -5.46
CA TRP A 26 7.35 3.04 -4.68
C TRP A 26 6.03 3.58 -4.16
N VAL A 27 5.01 2.73 -4.20
CA VAL A 27 3.73 2.97 -3.56
C VAL A 27 3.56 1.96 -2.43
N VAL A 28 3.54 2.43 -1.18
CA VAL A 28 3.23 1.60 -0.02
C VAL A 28 1.73 1.62 0.22
N ALA A 29 1.06 0.49 0.01
CA ALA A 29 -0.37 0.39 0.34
C ALA A 29 -0.55 0.23 1.85
N PHE A 30 -1.09 1.25 2.50
CA PHE A 30 -1.29 1.28 3.94
C PHE A 30 -2.77 1.14 4.30
N SER A 31 -3.07 0.25 5.26
CA SER A 31 -4.46 0.01 5.70
C SER A 31 -4.66 0.18 7.21
N GLY A 32 -3.64 0.65 7.94
CA GLY A 32 -3.69 0.74 9.41
C GLY A 32 -3.65 -0.61 10.14
N GLY A 33 -3.36 -1.71 9.43
CA GLY A 33 -3.23 -3.04 10.03
C GLY A 33 -1.78 -3.40 10.34
N LYS A 34 -1.57 -4.40 11.21
CA LYS A 34 -0.22 -4.84 11.65
C LYS A 34 0.78 -5.09 10.51
N ASP A 35 0.32 -5.69 9.42
CA ASP A 35 1.18 -6.11 8.31
C ASP A 35 1.59 -4.90 7.46
N SER A 36 0.65 -3.98 7.18
CA SER A 36 0.96 -2.72 6.49
C SER A 36 1.78 -1.77 7.36
N THR A 37 1.59 -1.78 8.68
CA THR A 37 2.38 -0.98 9.62
C THR A 37 3.82 -1.46 9.68
N LEU A 38 4.05 -2.77 9.77
CA LEU A 38 5.40 -3.33 9.74
C LEU A 38 6.11 -3.01 8.41
N LEU A 39 5.41 -3.16 7.28
CA LEU A 39 5.98 -2.82 5.98
C LEU A 39 6.37 -1.34 5.90
N LEU A 40 5.48 -0.43 6.31
CA LEU A 40 5.75 1.00 6.34
C LEU A 40 6.94 1.33 7.24
N GLN A 41 6.99 0.73 8.43
CA GLN A 41 8.10 0.89 9.36
C GLN A 41 9.43 0.44 8.73
N LEU A 42 9.46 -0.73 8.10
CA LEU A 42 10.68 -1.25 7.44
C LEU A 42 11.16 -0.35 6.30
N VAL A 43 10.22 0.16 5.50
CA VAL A 43 10.54 1.12 4.43
C VAL A 43 11.08 2.42 5.02
N TYR A 44 10.45 2.95 6.07
CA TYR A 44 10.90 4.17 6.73
C TYR A 44 12.32 4.02 7.29
N GLU A 45 12.55 2.99 8.11
CA GLU A 45 13.86 2.71 8.71
C GLU A 45 14.93 2.43 7.64
N MET A 46 14.56 1.85 6.49
CA MET A 46 15.49 1.66 5.38
C MET A 46 15.89 3.02 4.78
N LEU A 47 14.93 3.90 4.50
CA LEU A 47 15.22 5.23 3.96
C LEU A 47 16.10 6.05 4.93
N SER A 48 15.81 5.99 6.23
CA SER A 48 16.64 6.65 7.25
C SER A 48 18.08 6.14 7.27
N ASP A 49 18.29 4.83 7.12
CA ASP A 49 19.64 4.24 7.05
C ASP A 49 20.39 4.65 5.78
N LEU A 50 19.67 4.87 4.67
CA LEU A 50 20.25 5.26 3.38
C LEU A 50 20.75 6.71 3.34
N LYS A 51 20.23 7.59 4.21
CA LYS A 51 20.61 9.02 4.29
C LYS A 51 20.55 9.68 2.90
N ASP A 52 21.65 10.30 2.45
CA ASP A 52 21.76 10.99 1.15
C ASP A 52 21.50 10.10 -0.08
N LYS A 53 21.51 8.77 0.09
CA LYS A 53 21.17 7.83 -0.98
C LYS A 53 19.65 7.64 -1.13
N ALA A 54 18.83 8.16 -0.22
CA ALA A 54 17.38 8.07 -0.30
C ALA A 54 16.81 9.18 -1.21
N HIS A 55 16.80 8.97 -2.53
CA HIS A 55 16.33 9.96 -3.52
C HIS A 55 15.07 9.53 -4.29
N LYS A 56 14.74 8.24 -4.30
CA LYS A 56 13.55 7.71 -4.96
C LYS A 56 12.28 8.13 -4.24
N ASN A 57 11.30 8.59 -5.00
CA ASN A 57 9.97 8.97 -4.50
C ASN A 57 9.21 7.77 -3.91
N ILE A 58 8.72 7.94 -2.68
CA ILE A 58 7.91 6.97 -1.95
C ILE A 58 6.55 7.58 -1.63
N PHE A 59 5.49 6.92 -2.07
CA PHE A 59 4.11 7.33 -1.82
C PHE A 59 3.42 6.35 -0.88
N VAL A 60 3.04 6.79 0.31
CA VAL A 60 2.21 6.01 1.22
C VAL A 60 0.75 6.29 0.90
N VAL A 61 0.06 5.32 0.31
CA VAL A 61 -1.34 5.46 -0.11
C VAL A 61 -2.24 4.71 0.85
N SER A 62 -3.15 5.45 1.48
CA SER A 62 -4.18 4.91 2.37
C SER A 62 -5.56 5.30 1.87
N THR A 63 -6.55 4.41 2.06
CA THR A 63 -7.93 4.68 1.68
C THR A 63 -8.81 4.82 2.92
N ASP A 64 -9.30 6.03 3.15
CA ASP A 64 -10.32 6.30 4.15
C ASP A 64 -11.69 5.98 3.53
N THR A 65 -12.35 4.97 4.09
CA THR A 65 -13.63 4.48 3.60
C THR A 65 -14.81 5.33 4.07
N CYS A 66 -14.58 6.25 5.00
CA CYS A 66 -15.59 7.07 5.66
C CYS A 66 -16.70 6.27 6.37
N ILE A 67 -16.47 4.98 6.65
CA ILE A 67 -17.40 4.11 7.39
C ILE A 67 -16.77 3.44 8.60
N GLU A 68 -15.45 3.57 8.79
CA GLU A 68 -14.79 3.05 9.98
C GLU A 68 -15.24 3.87 11.21
N PRO A 69 -15.27 3.26 12.40
CA PRO A 69 -15.57 3.98 13.63
C PRO A 69 -14.68 5.22 13.83
N PRO A 70 -15.18 6.33 14.43
CA PRO A 70 -14.44 7.59 14.53
C PRO A 70 -13.06 7.44 15.17
N ASN A 71 -12.93 6.60 16.19
CA ASN A 71 -11.66 6.31 16.86
C ASN A 71 -10.64 5.62 15.93
N ILE A 72 -11.10 4.76 15.01
CA ILE A 72 -10.24 4.08 14.03
C ILE A 72 -9.81 5.05 12.93
N SER A 73 -10.75 5.86 12.42
CA SER A 73 -10.43 6.90 11.43
C SER A 73 -9.43 7.91 12.00
N GLN A 74 -9.66 8.42 13.22
CA GLN A 74 -8.73 9.32 13.90
C GLN A 74 -7.36 8.69 14.11
N TYR A 75 -7.28 7.42 14.52
CA TYR A 75 -6.01 6.71 14.65
C TYR A 75 -5.27 6.66 13.31
N LEU A 76 -5.94 6.29 12.22
CA LEU A 76 -5.37 6.22 10.88
C LEU A 76 -4.79 7.57 10.45
N HIS A 77 -5.60 8.63 10.53
CA HIS A 77 -5.21 10.00 10.16
C HIS A 77 -4.05 10.50 11.02
N LYS A 78 -4.10 10.29 12.35
CA LYS A 78 -3.04 10.68 13.28
C LYS A 78 -1.73 9.96 12.98
N THR A 79 -1.75 8.64 12.79
CA THR A 79 -0.54 7.87 12.47
C THR A 79 0.10 8.35 11.18
N LEU A 80 -0.70 8.60 10.14
CA LEU A 80 -0.22 9.07 8.85
C LEU A 80 0.33 10.50 8.91
N SER A 81 -0.29 11.40 9.68
CA SER A 81 0.22 12.75 9.93
C SER A 81 1.60 12.71 10.60
N ILE A 82 1.75 11.89 11.65
CA ILE A 82 3.03 11.73 12.35
C ILE A 82 4.11 11.22 11.40
N VAL A 83 3.80 10.23 10.56
CA VAL A 83 4.76 9.69 9.58
C VAL A 83 5.16 10.75 8.56
N GLU A 84 4.21 11.55 8.07
CA GLU A 84 4.50 12.61 7.09
C GLU A 84 5.34 13.75 7.70
N GLU A 85 5.02 14.18 8.91
CA GLU A 85 5.76 15.21 9.64
C GLU A 85 7.19 14.77 9.96
N GLN A 86 7.36 13.52 10.40
CA GLN A 86 8.66 12.96 10.69
C GLN A 86 9.49 12.80 9.41
N ALA A 87 8.87 12.33 8.31
CA ALA A 87 9.55 12.23 7.02
C ALA A 87 10.05 13.59 6.50
N LYS A 88 9.30 14.67 6.72
CA LYS A 88 9.73 16.05 6.38
C LYS A 88 10.91 16.49 7.24
N THR A 89 10.86 16.21 8.54
CA THR A 89 11.96 16.51 9.48
C THR A 89 13.24 15.77 9.11
N ASP A 90 13.11 14.51 8.73
CA ASP A 90 14.22 13.64 8.35
C ASP A 90 14.66 13.81 6.88
N LEU A 91 14.04 14.75 6.15
CA LEU A 91 14.29 15.05 4.73
C LEU A 91 14.16 13.81 3.82
N LEU A 92 13.24 12.90 4.14
CA LEU A 92 12.99 11.70 3.35
C LEU A 92 12.06 11.99 2.16
N PRO A 93 12.26 11.33 0.99
CA PRO A 93 11.42 11.48 -0.19
C PRO A 93 10.09 10.70 -0.05
N LEU A 94 9.41 10.83 1.10
CA LEU A 94 8.19 10.12 1.44
C LEU A 94 7.01 11.09 1.53
N LYS A 95 5.96 10.81 0.74
CA LYS A 95 4.71 11.57 0.73
C LYS A 95 3.54 10.67 1.10
N VAL A 96 2.67 11.16 1.98
CA VAL A 96 1.44 10.47 2.35
C VAL A 96 0.28 10.98 1.47
N ILE A 97 -0.56 10.07 0.99
CA ILE A 97 -1.77 10.36 0.23
C ILE A 97 -2.92 9.57 0.82
N ILE A 98 -3.90 10.27 1.40
CA ILE A 98 -5.16 9.68 1.88
C ILE A 98 -6.23 9.92 0.82
N VAL A 99 -6.85 8.83 0.37
CA VAL A 99 -7.89 8.86 -0.66
C VAL A 99 -9.23 8.53 -0.06
N GLN A 100 -10.27 9.17 -0.59
CA GLN A 100 -11.65 8.91 -0.23
C GLN A 100 -12.47 8.50 -1.46
N PRO A 101 -13.53 7.70 -1.29
CA PRO A 101 -14.49 7.45 -2.36
C PRO A 101 -15.15 8.76 -2.81
N LYS A 102 -15.48 8.85 -4.09
CA LYS A 102 -16.37 9.93 -4.55
C LYS A 102 -17.72 9.82 -3.81
N PRO A 103 -18.47 10.91 -3.62
CA PRO A 103 -19.78 10.86 -2.96
C PRO A 103 -20.71 9.79 -3.54
N GLU A 104 -20.75 9.64 -4.86
CA GLU A 104 -21.53 8.63 -5.59
C GLU A 104 -21.06 7.19 -5.36
N GLU A 105 -19.79 7.00 -4.97
CA GLU A 105 -19.15 5.71 -4.70
C GLU A 105 -19.06 5.40 -3.20
N SER A 106 -19.42 6.36 -2.35
CA SER A 106 -19.43 6.21 -0.90
C SER A 106 -20.44 5.14 -0.47
N PHE A 107 -20.31 4.68 0.77
CA PHE A 107 -21.24 3.71 1.33
C PHE A 107 -22.68 4.20 1.29
N TRP A 108 -22.93 5.41 1.80
CA TRP A 108 -24.25 6.01 1.84
C TRP A 108 -24.76 6.41 0.45
N GLY A 109 -23.87 6.85 -0.45
CA GLY A 109 -24.22 7.14 -1.84
C GLY A 109 -24.73 5.90 -2.60
N ASN A 110 -24.11 4.73 -2.40
CA ASN A 110 -24.59 3.49 -3.00
C ASN A 110 -25.82 2.92 -2.28
N LEU A 111 -25.82 2.89 -0.94
CA LEU A 111 -26.90 2.29 -0.15
C LEU A 111 -28.19 3.10 -0.23
N ILE A 112 -28.14 4.39 0.11
CA ILE A 112 -29.31 5.27 0.16
C ILE A 112 -29.55 5.89 -1.22
N GLY A 113 -28.51 6.40 -1.86
CA GLY A 113 -28.64 7.13 -3.14
C GLY A 113 -28.99 6.25 -4.33
N LYS A 114 -28.41 5.03 -4.42
CA LYS A 114 -28.61 4.10 -5.55
C LYS A 114 -29.43 2.87 -5.20
N GLY A 115 -29.83 2.70 -3.94
CA GLY A 115 -30.64 1.56 -3.48
C GLY A 115 -29.90 0.21 -3.51
N TYR A 116 -28.57 0.21 -3.40
CA TYR A 116 -27.81 -1.04 -3.35
C TYR A 116 -28.16 -1.82 -2.07
N PRO A 117 -28.30 -3.16 -2.11
CA PRO A 117 -28.44 -3.92 -0.88
C PRO A 117 -27.18 -3.78 -0.02
N SER A 118 -27.36 -3.85 1.30
CA SER A 118 -26.25 -3.81 2.25
C SER A 118 -25.17 -4.86 1.89
N PRO A 119 -23.87 -4.55 1.98
CA PRO A 119 -22.81 -5.47 1.57
C PRO A 119 -22.90 -6.80 2.33
N THR A 120 -22.90 -7.90 1.58
CA THR A 120 -22.87 -9.26 2.15
C THR A 120 -21.58 -9.97 1.77
N ARG A 121 -21.33 -11.15 2.35
CA ARG A 121 -20.18 -11.99 1.97
C ARG A 121 -20.15 -12.32 0.47
N TRP A 122 -21.32 -12.44 -0.15
CA TRP A 122 -21.50 -12.78 -1.57
C TRP A 122 -21.53 -11.53 -2.46
N PHE A 123 -21.98 -10.41 -1.93
CA PHE A 123 -22.11 -9.15 -2.67
C PHE A 123 -21.30 -8.03 -1.99
N ARG A 124 -19.97 -8.10 -2.17
CA ARG A 124 -18.97 -7.23 -1.51
C ARG A 124 -18.65 -5.97 -2.31
N TRP A 125 -19.67 -5.28 -2.82
CA TRP A 125 -19.49 -4.08 -3.65
C TRP A 125 -18.64 -3.01 -2.95
N CYS A 126 -18.74 -2.88 -1.63
CA CYS A 126 -17.95 -1.95 -0.81
C CYS A 126 -16.43 -2.09 -1.02
N THR A 127 -15.92 -3.31 -1.27
CA THR A 127 -14.48 -3.51 -1.51
C THR A 127 -14.05 -2.86 -2.82
N SER A 128 -14.84 -3.03 -3.89
CA SER A 128 -14.53 -2.45 -5.19
C SER A 128 -14.68 -0.92 -5.19
N HIS A 129 -15.81 -0.40 -4.72
CA HIS A 129 -16.16 1.02 -4.82
C HIS A 129 -15.43 1.88 -3.80
N ILE A 130 -15.30 1.39 -2.56
CA ILE A 130 -14.84 2.20 -1.44
C ILE A 130 -13.36 1.98 -1.17
N LYS A 131 -12.81 0.79 -1.47
CA LYS A 131 -11.38 0.50 -1.29
C LYS A 131 -10.59 0.52 -2.59
N ILE A 132 -10.94 -0.30 -3.58
CA ILE A 132 -10.09 -0.50 -4.76
C ILE A 132 -10.09 0.70 -5.71
N ARG A 133 -11.26 1.25 -6.08
CA ARG A 133 -11.36 2.34 -7.05
C ARG A 133 -10.65 3.64 -6.60
N PRO A 134 -10.78 4.10 -5.33
CA PRO A 134 -10.09 5.30 -4.88
C PRO A 134 -8.57 5.15 -4.94
N SER A 135 -8.00 4.06 -4.41
CA SER A 135 -6.54 3.87 -4.46
C SER A 135 -6.04 3.69 -5.90
N ARG A 136 -6.81 3.00 -6.75
CA ARG A 136 -6.46 2.82 -8.17
C ARG A 136 -6.33 4.16 -8.88
N ARG A 137 -7.21 5.13 -8.64
CA ARG A 137 -7.12 6.46 -9.28
C ARG A 137 -5.79 7.15 -8.99
N ILE A 138 -5.38 7.20 -7.72
CA ILE A 138 -4.09 7.79 -7.35
C ILE A 138 -2.91 7.01 -7.92
N ILE A 139 -2.95 5.68 -7.88
CA ILE A 139 -1.88 4.86 -8.48
C ILE A 139 -1.76 5.16 -9.98
N LEU A 140 -2.88 5.35 -10.68
CA LEU A 140 -2.90 5.72 -12.10
C LEU A 140 -2.33 7.12 -12.35
N GLU A 141 -2.63 8.08 -11.50
CA GLU A 141 -2.06 9.43 -11.58
C GLU A 141 -0.54 9.39 -11.41
N ILE A 142 -0.02 8.64 -10.43
CA ILE A 142 1.42 8.44 -10.23
C ILE A 142 2.05 7.73 -11.44
N ILE A 143 1.38 6.71 -12.01
CA ILE A 143 1.87 6.03 -13.22
C ILE A 143 1.90 6.98 -14.42
N HIS A 144 0.94 7.90 -14.53
CA HIS A 144 0.93 8.89 -15.62
C HIS A 144 2.09 9.87 -15.50
N GLU A 145 2.46 10.24 -14.27
CA GLU A 145 3.59 11.14 -13.99
C GLU A 145 4.95 10.45 -14.17
N PHE A 146 5.13 9.23 -13.65
CA PHE A 146 6.42 8.53 -13.57
C PHE A 146 6.58 7.35 -14.55
N GLY A 147 5.56 7.06 -15.36
CA GLY A 147 5.52 5.97 -16.35
C GLY A 147 5.25 4.58 -15.77
N SER A 148 5.87 4.21 -14.65
CA SER A 148 5.65 2.93 -13.96
C SER A 148 5.94 3.01 -12.47
N VAL A 149 5.36 2.10 -11.68
CA VAL A 149 5.47 2.11 -10.21
C VAL A 149 5.68 0.71 -9.64
N ILE A 150 6.30 0.64 -8.46
CA ILE A 150 6.39 -0.57 -7.66
C ILE A 150 5.42 -0.44 -6.47
N LEU A 151 4.42 -1.32 -6.41
CA LEU A 151 3.44 -1.39 -5.35
C LEU A 151 3.89 -2.39 -4.27
N LEU A 152 4.11 -1.91 -3.05
CA LEU A 152 4.43 -2.72 -1.88
C LEU A 152 3.15 -3.07 -1.12
N LEU A 153 2.91 -4.36 -0.91
CA LEU A 153 1.75 -4.88 -0.18
C LEU A 153 2.20 -5.72 1.01
N GLY A 154 1.74 -5.38 2.22
CA GLY A 154 2.01 -6.19 3.41
C GLY A 154 1.08 -7.40 3.48
N THR A 155 1.34 -8.46 2.72
CA THR A 155 0.56 -9.71 2.83
C THR A 155 1.44 -10.90 3.20
N ARG A 156 0.86 -11.92 3.85
CA ARG A 156 1.62 -13.05 4.38
C ARG A 156 1.13 -14.37 3.82
N LYS A 157 2.05 -15.26 3.45
CA LYS A 157 1.71 -16.63 3.02
C LYS A 157 0.95 -17.42 4.09
N SER A 158 1.16 -17.12 5.38
CA SER A 158 0.46 -17.76 6.49
C SER A 158 -0.94 -17.21 6.76
N GLU A 159 -1.41 -16.22 6.01
CA GLU A 159 -2.69 -15.55 6.30
C GLU A 159 -3.91 -16.42 5.96
N SER A 160 -3.85 -17.22 4.89
CA SER A 160 -4.85 -18.26 4.57
C SER A 160 -4.32 -19.23 3.52
N ARG A 161 -4.92 -20.43 3.43
CA ARG A 161 -4.58 -21.43 2.40
C ARG A 161 -4.83 -20.88 0.99
N GLU A 162 -5.90 -20.14 0.81
CA GLU A 162 -6.30 -19.50 -0.45
C GLU A 162 -5.33 -18.38 -0.84
N ARG A 163 -4.90 -17.54 0.11
CA ARG A 163 -3.88 -16.51 -0.16
C ARG A 163 -2.54 -17.14 -0.50
N LYS A 164 -2.13 -18.19 0.20
CA LYS A 164 -0.91 -18.95 -0.13
C LYS A 164 -0.97 -19.46 -1.57
N LYS A 165 -2.04 -20.17 -1.94
CA LYS A 165 -2.24 -20.67 -3.32
C LYS A 165 -2.21 -19.53 -4.35
N ARG A 166 -2.81 -18.37 -4.05
CA ARG A 166 -2.78 -17.21 -4.96
C ARG A 166 -1.42 -16.54 -5.07
N MET A 167 -0.61 -16.55 -4.02
CA MET A 167 0.76 -16.02 -4.05
C MET A 167 1.68 -16.98 -4.81
N ASP A 168 1.57 -18.28 -4.54
CA ASP A 168 2.40 -19.31 -5.16
C ASP A 168 2.09 -19.50 -6.67
N LYS A 169 0.90 -19.10 -7.14
CA LYS A 169 0.52 -19.13 -8.57
C LYS A 169 1.06 -17.93 -9.38
N ARG A 170 1.66 -16.91 -8.75
CA ARG A 170 2.08 -15.71 -9.51
C ARG A 170 3.40 -15.96 -10.22
N ASP A 171 3.50 -15.44 -11.44
CA ASP A 171 4.76 -15.41 -12.17
C ASP A 171 5.58 -14.21 -11.72
N TYR A 172 6.68 -14.52 -11.03
CA TYR A 172 7.64 -13.54 -10.55
C TYR A 172 8.70 -13.30 -11.62
N SER A 173 9.05 -12.04 -11.83
CA SER A 173 10.24 -11.69 -12.61
C SER A 173 11.52 -12.19 -11.92
N THR A 174 12.64 -12.13 -12.63
CA THR A 174 13.97 -12.42 -12.06
C THR A 174 14.30 -11.60 -10.81
N ARG A 175 13.61 -10.46 -10.62
CA ARG A 175 13.75 -9.57 -9.45
C ARG A 175 12.68 -9.79 -8.38
N GLY A 176 11.90 -10.89 -8.46
CA GLY A 176 10.85 -11.18 -7.48
C GLY A 176 9.64 -10.24 -7.56
N LEU A 177 9.43 -9.57 -8.71
CA LEU A 177 8.31 -8.67 -8.93
C LEU A 177 7.20 -9.36 -9.73
N ASN A 178 5.95 -9.20 -9.34
CA ASN A 178 4.82 -9.65 -10.16
C ASN A 178 4.25 -8.51 -10.99
N SER A 179 4.07 -8.70 -12.29
CA SER A 179 3.28 -7.76 -13.10
C SER A 179 1.82 -7.80 -12.66
N HIS A 180 1.24 -6.64 -12.42
CA HIS A 180 -0.18 -6.53 -12.12
C HIS A 180 -0.94 -6.13 -13.40
N GLU A 181 -1.91 -6.94 -13.81
CA GLU A 181 -2.72 -6.77 -15.05
C GLU A 181 -3.61 -5.52 -15.07
N CYS A 182 -3.54 -4.68 -14.03
CA CYS A 182 -4.36 -3.48 -13.89
C CYS A 182 -4.05 -2.40 -14.93
N ASN A 183 -2.90 -2.47 -15.63
CA ASN A 183 -2.56 -1.66 -16.81
C ASN A 183 -1.29 -2.20 -17.50
N GLN A 184 -1.39 -2.81 -18.68
CA GLN A 184 -0.29 -3.07 -19.63
C GLN A 184 1.11 -3.32 -18.98
N ASN A 185 1.20 -4.16 -17.94
CA ASN A 185 2.43 -4.45 -17.19
C ASN A 185 3.22 -3.24 -16.63
N ARG A 186 2.57 -2.12 -16.29
CA ARG A 186 3.22 -0.90 -15.75
C ARG A 186 3.22 -0.79 -14.23
N THR A 187 2.55 -1.71 -13.54
CA THR A 187 2.55 -1.82 -12.08
C THR A 187 3.15 -3.15 -11.68
N TYR A 188 4.12 -3.13 -10.78
CA TYR A 188 4.77 -4.32 -10.25
C TYR A 188 4.50 -4.47 -8.77
N ILE A 189 4.26 -5.68 -8.28
CA ILE A 189 3.91 -5.95 -6.88
C ILE A 189 5.02 -6.70 -6.16
N ILE A 190 5.41 -6.18 -5.00
CA ILE A 190 6.18 -6.88 -3.97
C ILE A 190 5.20 -7.28 -2.86
N ILE A 191 5.24 -8.55 -2.48
CA ILE A 191 4.33 -9.18 -1.52
C ILE A 191 5.10 -9.72 -0.32
#